data_AF-A0A9E5IR59-F1
#
_entry.id   AF-A0A9E5IR59-F1
#
_cell.length_a   1.000
_cell.length_b   1.000
_cell.length_c   1.000
_cell.angle_alpha   90.00
_cell.angle_beta   90.00
_cell.angle_gamma   90.00
#
_symmetry.space_group_name_H-M   'P 1'
#
loop_
_entity.id
_entity.type
_entity.pdbx_description
1 polymer ?
#
loop_
_entity_poly.entity_id
_entity_poly.type
_entity_poly.pdbx_seq_one_letter_code
_entity_poly.pdbx_strand_id
1 'polypeptide(L)'
;MLVIDRKYLPDLKWLVAALALLVLFLIGLDRSLLFDVDEGAFTEATREMLVSDDWGHTTLNGLDRFDKPIGVYWLQALSASIFGVNEFAFRLPSALSGWMASLVLARFAFFQWGRRAAITAAIISATSLGPWAMARTATADALLGLFFVLIFLDLWRALSSEGKWHARCVALWVALGILVKGPVALLLPLGTTILYGIFVPESRLLVKKIMLDWVSWMILMAVSLPWYLYAYLRHGQNFVDGFLLKHNVERFMGSMEGHSGHWAYFRLFAFPLMIYLGSVLKYLFRNVEPVMEFSAASLGLIYIALLQAVILSLVVLPWWSQTLQSPIKGLAQKHQADHSSIVQWGVHLPSFATYRQQESPRREPRPGEMALVKNMKPYWPSDWEVIDVDGPLSIVKSPD
;
A
#
# COMPACT_ATOMS: atom_id res chain seq x y z
N MET A 1 -1.03 -27.59 -20.53
CA MET A 1 -2.45 -27.43 -20.16
C MET A 1 -2.68 -28.31 -18.93
N LEU A 2 -2.55 -27.76 -17.73
CA LEU A 2 -2.80 -28.51 -16.49
C LEU A 2 -4.30 -28.80 -16.45
N VAL A 3 -4.69 -30.05 -16.67
CA VAL A 3 -6.04 -30.54 -16.38
C VAL A 3 -6.22 -30.39 -14.87
N ILE A 4 -6.93 -29.34 -14.45
CA ILE A 4 -7.32 -29.18 -13.05
C ILE A 4 -8.38 -30.25 -12.80
N ASP A 5 -7.95 -31.36 -12.21
CA ASP A 5 -8.84 -32.44 -11.78
C ASP A 5 -9.98 -31.86 -10.92
N ARG A 6 -11.23 -32.25 -11.19
CA ARG A 6 -12.45 -31.64 -10.59
C ARG A 6 -12.43 -31.65 -9.07
N LYS A 7 -11.67 -32.56 -8.44
CA LYS A 7 -11.44 -32.61 -6.99
C LYS A 7 -10.67 -31.40 -6.42
N TYR A 8 -10.13 -30.54 -7.28
CA TYR A 8 -9.38 -29.32 -6.93
C TYR A 8 -10.14 -28.03 -7.26
N LEU A 9 -11.39 -28.13 -7.72
CA LEU A 9 -12.28 -26.97 -7.76
C LEU A 9 -12.60 -26.56 -6.31
N PRO A 10 -12.69 -25.26 -6.02
CA PRO A 10 -13.05 -24.79 -4.68
C PRO A 10 -14.43 -25.34 -4.33
N ASP A 11 -14.47 -26.27 -3.36
CA ASP A 11 -15.72 -26.72 -2.77
C ASP A 11 -16.34 -25.59 -1.92
N LEU A 12 -17.57 -25.79 -1.45
CA LEU A 12 -18.26 -24.82 -0.60
C LEU A 12 -17.43 -24.43 0.64
N LYS A 13 -16.59 -25.33 1.17
CA LYS A 13 -15.75 -25.07 2.34
C LYS A 13 -14.64 -24.08 2.02
N TRP A 14 -14.04 -24.17 0.83
CA TRP A 14 -13.05 -23.19 0.36
C TRP A 14 -13.67 -21.81 0.16
N LEU A 15 -14.87 -21.75 -0.40
CA LEU A 15 -15.58 -20.47 -0.55
C LEU A 15 -15.89 -19.85 0.82
N VAL A 16 -16.44 -20.64 1.75
CA VAL A 16 -16.72 -20.17 3.12
C VAL A 16 -15.45 -19.70 3.82
N ALA A 17 -14.34 -20.43 3.67
CA ALA A 17 -13.05 -20.02 4.24
C ALA A 17 -12.52 -18.72 3.62
N ALA A 18 -12.63 -18.56 2.30
CA ALA A 18 -12.23 -17.33 1.62
C ALA A 18 -13.07 -16.13 2.06
N LEU A 19 -14.38 -16.31 2.24
CA LEU A 19 -15.28 -15.28 2.75
C LEU A 19 -15.01 -14.95 4.23
N ALA A 20 -14.73 -15.95 5.07
CA ALA A 20 -14.34 -15.73 6.46
C ALA A 20 -13.02 -14.92 6.55
N LEU A 21 -12.07 -15.21 5.66
CA LEU A 21 -10.84 -14.44 5.55
C LEU A 21 -11.10 -13.00 5.07
N LEU A 22 -12.03 -12.81 4.13
CA LEU A 22 -12.43 -11.48 3.69
C LEU A 22 -13.00 -10.65 4.84
N VAL A 23 -13.84 -11.26 5.70
CA VAL A 23 -14.36 -10.60 6.90
C VAL A 23 -13.22 -10.08 7.79
N LEU A 24 -12.14 -10.84 7.95
CA LEU A 24 -10.97 -10.39 8.72
C LEU A 24 -10.31 -9.14 8.11
N PHE A 25 -10.27 -9.02 6.78
CA PHE A 25 -9.76 -7.84 6.09
C PHE A 25 -10.76 -6.67 6.06
N LEU A 26 -12.05 -6.90 6.20
CA LEU A 26 -13.07 -5.83 6.18
C LEU A 26 -13.49 -5.35 7.58
N ILE A 27 -13.35 -6.17 8.61
CA ILE A 27 -13.81 -5.83 9.96
C ILE A 27 -13.09 -4.58 10.50
N GLY A 28 -13.87 -3.53 10.78
CA GLY A 28 -13.37 -2.27 11.32
C GLY A 28 -12.58 -1.40 10.33
N LEU A 29 -12.69 -1.63 9.00
CA LEU A 29 -11.96 -0.85 7.98
C LEU A 29 -12.24 0.66 8.02
N ASP A 30 -13.45 1.01 8.42
CA ASP A 30 -14.00 2.37 8.52
C ASP A 30 -13.94 2.97 9.93
N ARG A 31 -13.62 2.17 10.95
CA ARG A 31 -13.65 2.62 12.35
C ARG A 31 -12.46 3.50 12.74
N SER A 32 -11.32 3.32 12.08
CA SER A 32 -10.16 4.20 12.25
C SER A 32 -10.24 5.41 11.33
N LEU A 33 -9.85 6.58 11.82
CA LEU A 33 -9.72 7.78 11.00
C LEU A 33 -8.48 7.70 10.09
N LEU A 34 -8.35 8.60 9.12
CA LEU A 34 -7.16 8.74 8.28
C LEU A 34 -6.03 9.34 9.13
N PHE A 35 -5.09 8.51 9.61
CA PHE A 35 -4.14 8.93 10.65
C PHE A 35 -2.70 9.13 10.20
N ASP A 36 -2.39 8.68 9.00
CA ASP A 36 -1.07 8.79 8.39
C ASP A 36 -1.04 9.90 7.33
N VAL A 37 0.11 10.58 7.20
CA VAL A 37 0.27 11.69 6.24
C VAL A 37 0.18 11.19 4.81
N ASP A 38 0.78 10.03 4.51
CA ASP A 38 0.68 9.43 3.18
C ASP A 38 -0.77 9.02 2.92
N GLU A 39 -1.44 8.40 3.89
CA GLU A 39 -2.86 8.02 3.76
C GLU A 39 -3.76 9.24 3.45
N GLY A 40 -3.56 10.36 4.15
CA GLY A 40 -4.24 11.62 3.82
C GLY A 40 -3.94 12.10 2.40
N ALA A 41 -2.67 12.05 1.98
CA ALA A 41 -2.27 12.52 0.66
C ALA A 41 -2.82 11.65 -0.48
N PHE A 42 -2.86 10.32 -0.31
CA PHE A 42 -3.47 9.42 -1.29
C PHE A 42 -4.98 9.66 -1.42
N THR A 43 -5.66 9.81 -0.29
CA THR A 43 -7.12 10.01 -0.29
C THR A 43 -7.52 11.38 -0.84
N GLU A 44 -6.79 12.45 -0.50
CA GLU A 44 -7.08 13.78 -1.06
C GLU A 44 -6.79 13.83 -2.56
N ALA A 45 -5.65 13.28 -3.00
CA ALA A 45 -5.34 13.23 -4.43
C ALA A 45 -6.37 12.40 -5.22
N THR A 46 -6.90 11.33 -4.63
CA THR A 46 -8.02 10.56 -5.23
C THR A 46 -9.29 11.40 -5.31
N ARG A 47 -9.61 12.16 -4.25
CA ARG A 47 -10.78 13.06 -4.22
C ARG A 47 -10.67 14.14 -5.30
N GLU A 48 -9.51 14.79 -5.42
CA GLU A 48 -9.25 15.79 -6.47
C GLU A 48 -9.34 15.19 -7.87
N MET A 49 -8.84 13.97 -8.07
CA MET A 49 -8.99 13.24 -9.34
C MET A 49 -10.47 13.00 -9.70
N LEU A 50 -11.31 12.67 -8.72
CA LEU A 50 -12.76 12.51 -8.92
C LEU A 50 -13.48 13.82 -9.22
N VAL A 51 -13.08 14.92 -8.57
CA VAL A 51 -13.69 16.24 -8.79
C VAL A 51 -13.27 16.86 -10.12
N SER A 52 -12.02 16.67 -10.54
CA SER A 52 -11.50 17.16 -11.82
C SER A 52 -11.91 16.28 -13.02
N ASP A 53 -12.37 15.06 -12.77
CA ASP A 53 -12.62 14.01 -13.78
C ASP A 53 -11.40 13.69 -14.66
N ASP A 54 -10.20 14.00 -14.16
CA ASP A 54 -8.94 13.77 -14.86
C ASP A 54 -8.25 12.51 -14.35
N TRP A 55 -8.66 11.36 -14.89
CA TRP A 55 -8.13 10.06 -14.48
C TRP A 55 -6.66 9.85 -14.86
N GLY A 56 -6.02 10.77 -15.59
CA GLY A 56 -4.61 10.66 -15.95
C GLY A 56 -3.67 11.36 -14.97
N HIS A 57 -4.17 12.30 -14.18
CA HIS A 57 -3.37 13.26 -13.42
C HIS A 57 -3.85 13.37 -11.97
N THR A 58 -2.91 13.36 -11.01
CA THR A 58 -3.21 13.57 -9.60
C THR A 58 -2.63 14.89 -9.11
N THR A 59 -3.45 15.64 -8.39
CA THR A 59 -3.05 16.84 -7.67
C THR A 59 -3.13 16.62 -6.17
N LEU A 60 -2.49 17.49 -5.38
CA LEU A 60 -2.65 17.57 -3.94
C LEU A 60 -2.76 19.03 -3.52
N ASN A 61 -3.97 19.44 -3.13
CA ASN A 61 -4.36 20.82 -2.91
C ASN A 61 -4.06 21.72 -4.12
N GLY A 62 -4.46 21.24 -5.31
CA GLY A 62 -4.34 21.97 -6.58
C GLY A 62 -2.93 22.02 -7.18
N LEU A 63 -1.93 21.40 -6.55
CA LEU A 63 -0.57 21.27 -7.09
C LEU A 63 -0.33 19.88 -7.66
N ASP A 64 0.38 19.78 -8.79
CA ASP A 64 0.75 18.50 -9.41
C ASP A 64 1.47 17.58 -8.40
N ARG A 65 0.96 16.35 -8.25
CA ARG A 65 1.52 15.33 -7.36
C ARG A 65 2.24 14.26 -8.16
N PHE A 66 3.57 14.25 -8.08
CA PHE A 66 4.45 13.30 -8.77
C PHE A 66 5.05 12.22 -7.85
N ASP A 67 4.48 11.99 -6.66
CA ASP A 67 5.06 11.07 -5.67
C ASP A 67 4.91 9.59 -6.07
N LYS A 68 3.81 9.27 -6.78
CA LYS A 68 3.37 7.90 -7.08
C LYS A 68 2.66 7.84 -8.44
N PRO A 69 2.74 6.70 -9.14
CA PRO A 69 2.01 6.51 -10.38
C PRO A 69 0.51 6.22 -10.15
N ILE A 70 -0.28 6.25 -11.23
CA ILE A 70 -1.75 6.38 -11.19
C ILE A 70 -2.52 5.14 -10.71
N GLY A 71 -1.91 3.95 -10.75
CA GLY A 71 -2.65 2.68 -10.70
C GLY A 71 -3.43 2.44 -9.41
N VAL A 72 -2.91 2.90 -8.26
CA VAL A 72 -3.65 2.80 -6.98
C VAL A 72 -4.81 3.79 -6.93
N TYR A 73 -4.63 4.99 -7.46
CA TYR A 73 -5.64 6.04 -7.46
C TYR A 73 -6.86 5.63 -8.29
N TRP A 74 -6.67 4.91 -9.42
CA TRP A 74 -7.80 4.36 -10.19
C TRP A 74 -8.68 3.41 -9.36
N LEU A 75 -8.08 2.52 -8.57
CA LEU A 75 -8.84 1.60 -7.73
C LEU A 75 -9.52 2.33 -6.56
N GLN A 76 -8.84 3.31 -5.96
CA GLN A 76 -9.41 4.14 -4.91
C GLN A 76 -10.57 4.99 -5.42
N ALA A 77 -10.43 5.62 -6.58
CA ALA A 77 -11.46 6.42 -7.22
C ALA A 77 -12.66 5.56 -7.61
N LEU A 78 -12.46 4.40 -8.23
CA LEU A 78 -13.56 3.47 -8.54
C LEU A 78 -14.32 3.08 -7.27
N SER A 79 -13.61 2.77 -6.18
CA SER A 79 -14.21 2.43 -4.90
C SER A 79 -14.98 3.62 -4.29
N ALA A 80 -14.39 4.81 -4.27
CA ALA A 80 -15.02 6.03 -3.77
C ALA A 80 -16.22 6.49 -4.60
N SER A 81 -16.24 6.24 -5.91
CA SER A 81 -17.41 6.47 -6.76
C SER A 81 -18.59 5.55 -6.44
N ILE A 82 -18.33 4.36 -5.91
CA ILE A 82 -19.37 3.37 -5.56
C ILE A 82 -19.85 3.56 -4.11
N PHE A 83 -18.91 3.75 -3.18
CA PHE A 83 -19.18 3.75 -1.73
C PHE A 83 -19.16 5.14 -1.09
N GLY A 84 -18.86 6.19 -1.86
CA GLY A 84 -18.71 7.57 -1.39
C GLY A 84 -17.31 7.87 -0.84
N VAL A 85 -17.05 9.16 -0.60
CA VAL A 85 -15.78 9.66 -0.03
C VAL A 85 -15.76 9.37 1.47
N ASN A 86 -15.18 8.25 1.87
CA ASN A 86 -15.02 7.83 3.27
C ASN A 86 -13.84 6.84 3.44
N GLU A 87 -13.50 6.56 4.69
CA GLU A 87 -12.37 5.69 5.05
C GLU A 87 -12.51 4.26 4.48
N PHE A 88 -13.73 3.70 4.46
CA PHE A 88 -13.98 2.37 3.89
C PHE A 88 -13.61 2.32 2.42
N ALA A 89 -14.14 3.27 1.64
CA ALA A 89 -13.99 3.27 0.20
C ALA A 89 -12.52 3.39 -0.21
N PHE A 90 -11.76 4.28 0.43
CA PHE A 90 -10.35 4.47 0.11
C PHE A 90 -9.46 3.30 0.51
N ARG A 91 -9.81 2.56 1.57
CA ARG A 91 -9.04 1.41 2.07
C ARG A 91 -9.44 0.07 1.45
N LEU A 92 -10.63 -0.01 0.84
CA LEU A 92 -11.15 -1.25 0.24
C LEU A 92 -10.17 -1.88 -0.77
N PRO A 93 -9.52 -1.14 -1.70
CA PRO A 93 -8.52 -1.73 -2.59
C PRO A 93 -7.35 -2.39 -1.86
N SER A 94 -6.86 -1.77 -0.78
CA SER A 94 -5.79 -2.33 0.06
C SER A 94 -6.23 -3.61 0.78
N ALA A 95 -7.45 -3.60 1.34
CA ALA A 95 -8.02 -4.74 2.05
C ALA A 95 -8.21 -5.95 1.11
N LEU A 96 -8.74 -5.69 -0.09
CA LEU A 96 -8.90 -6.72 -1.13
C LEU A 96 -7.54 -7.24 -1.61
N SER A 97 -6.53 -6.37 -1.71
CA SER A 97 -5.18 -6.79 -2.10
C SER A 97 -4.55 -7.75 -1.08
N GLY A 98 -4.67 -7.43 0.22
CA GLY A 98 -4.23 -8.32 1.30
C GLY A 98 -4.96 -9.66 1.29
N TRP A 99 -6.28 -9.63 1.13
CA TRP A 99 -7.11 -10.82 1.01
C TRP A 99 -6.71 -11.71 -0.17
N MET A 100 -6.58 -11.12 -1.36
CA MET A 100 -6.16 -11.84 -2.58
C MET A 100 -4.76 -12.43 -2.42
N ALA A 101 -3.82 -11.70 -1.81
CA ALA A 101 -2.46 -12.19 -1.57
C ALA A 101 -2.48 -13.45 -0.69
N SER A 102 -3.26 -13.43 0.40
CA SER A 102 -3.43 -14.60 1.27
C SER A 102 -4.08 -15.78 0.55
N LEU A 103 -5.07 -15.55 -0.33
CA LEU A 103 -5.69 -16.61 -1.13
C LEU A 103 -4.71 -17.23 -2.15
N VAL A 104 -3.91 -16.39 -2.82
CA VAL A 104 -2.91 -16.85 -3.79
C VAL A 104 -1.85 -17.72 -3.10
N LEU A 105 -1.37 -17.29 -1.93
CA LEU A 105 -0.42 -18.06 -1.12
C LEU A 105 -1.04 -19.38 -0.63
N ALA A 106 -2.29 -19.34 -0.14
CA ALA A 106 -3.01 -20.54 0.29
C ALA A 106 -3.17 -21.55 -0.85
N ARG A 107 -3.56 -21.07 -2.04
CA ARG A 107 -3.70 -21.90 -3.24
C ARG A 107 -2.36 -22.53 -3.62
N PHE A 108 -1.28 -21.75 -3.61
CA PHE A 108 0.05 -22.27 -3.90
C PHE A 108 0.46 -23.36 -2.90
N ALA A 109 0.34 -23.08 -1.60
CA ALA A 109 0.67 -24.03 -0.54
C ALA A 109 -0.20 -25.30 -0.59
N PHE A 110 -1.46 -25.19 -1.03
CA PHE A 110 -2.33 -26.34 -1.22
C PHE A 110 -1.78 -27.35 -2.22
N PHE A 111 -1.31 -26.90 -3.37
CA PHE A 111 -0.79 -27.80 -4.40
C PHE A 111 0.57 -28.40 -4.04
N GLN A 112 1.40 -27.66 -3.29
CA GLN A 112 2.74 -28.13 -2.92
C GLN A 112 2.76 -29.02 -1.69
N TRP A 113 1.94 -28.71 -0.69
CA TRP A 113 2.04 -29.30 0.65
C TRP A 113 0.67 -29.69 1.24
N GLY A 114 -0.39 -29.60 0.45
CA GLY A 114 -1.73 -30.02 0.83
C GLY A 114 -2.50 -29.02 1.70
N ARG A 115 -3.68 -29.47 2.16
CA ARG A 115 -4.69 -28.62 2.80
C ARG A 115 -4.21 -27.92 4.07
N ARG A 116 -3.41 -28.59 4.90
CA ARG A 116 -2.93 -28.02 6.16
C ARG A 116 -2.03 -26.80 5.91
N ALA A 117 -1.06 -26.95 5.02
CA ALA A 117 -0.17 -25.86 4.63
C ALA A 117 -0.92 -24.66 4.03
N ALA A 118 -1.95 -24.93 3.22
CA ALA A 118 -2.80 -23.89 2.64
C ALA A 118 -3.49 -23.01 3.70
N ILE A 119 -4.09 -23.65 4.70
CA ILE A 119 -4.77 -22.95 5.80
C ILE A 119 -3.75 -22.15 6.62
N THR A 120 -2.60 -22.76 6.94
CA THR A 120 -1.52 -22.07 7.66
C THR A 120 -1.01 -20.86 6.90
N ALA A 121 -0.76 -20.98 5.60
CA ALA A 121 -0.29 -19.88 4.76
C ALA A 121 -1.31 -18.73 4.70
N ALA A 122 -2.60 -19.05 4.57
CA ALA A 122 -3.68 -18.05 4.58
C ALA A 122 -3.70 -17.26 5.89
N ILE A 123 -3.69 -17.96 7.02
CA ILE A 123 -3.79 -17.36 8.36
C ILE A 123 -2.54 -16.52 8.64
N ILE A 124 -1.34 -17.10 8.49
CA ILE A 124 -0.08 -16.37 8.74
C ILE A 124 -0.02 -15.12 7.87
N SER A 125 -0.33 -15.21 6.58
CA SER A 125 -0.34 -14.05 5.68
C SER A 125 -1.33 -12.97 6.14
N ALA A 126 -2.52 -13.35 6.60
CA ALA A 126 -3.56 -12.41 6.97
C ALA A 126 -3.39 -11.80 8.37
N THR A 127 -2.68 -12.46 9.27
CA THR A 127 -2.46 -12.00 10.65
C THR A 127 -1.05 -11.45 10.90
N SER A 128 -0.15 -11.55 9.93
CA SER A 128 1.19 -10.94 10.03
C SER A 128 1.07 -9.41 10.10
N LEU A 129 1.60 -8.81 11.17
CA LEU A 129 1.38 -7.40 11.49
C LEU A 129 1.70 -6.44 10.34
N GLY A 130 2.82 -6.64 9.62
CA GLY A 130 3.23 -5.78 8.50
C GLY A 130 2.23 -5.81 7.33
N PRO A 131 2.04 -6.96 6.66
CA PRO A 131 1.05 -7.10 5.58
C PRO A 131 -0.37 -6.72 6.02
N TRP A 132 -0.78 -7.10 7.23
CA TRP A 132 -2.07 -6.73 7.79
C TRP A 132 -2.24 -5.21 7.90
N ALA A 133 -1.24 -4.50 8.45
CA ALA A 133 -1.28 -3.06 8.60
C ALA A 133 -1.37 -2.35 7.24
N MET A 134 -0.56 -2.78 6.27
CA MET A 134 -0.60 -2.21 4.91
C MET A 134 -1.96 -2.44 4.24
N ALA A 135 -2.58 -3.61 4.46
CA ALA A 135 -3.92 -3.90 3.94
C ALA A 135 -5.03 -3.06 4.58
N ARG A 136 -4.76 -2.39 5.71
CA ARG A 136 -5.71 -1.49 6.41
C ARG A 136 -5.48 0.00 6.13
N THR A 137 -4.45 0.35 5.37
CA THR A 137 -4.13 1.75 5.04
C THR A 137 -4.41 2.04 3.56
N ALA A 138 -4.95 3.22 3.27
CA ALA A 138 -5.28 3.66 1.90
C ALA A 138 -4.03 4.11 1.12
N THR A 139 -3.01 3.25 1.01
CA THR A 139 -1.74 3.48 0.33
C THR A 139 -1.47 2.44 -0.76
N ALA A 140 -0.41 2.65 -1.55
CA ALA A 140 -0.01 1.74 -2.64
C ALA A 140 0.57 0.38 -2.18
N ASP A 141 0.88 0.22 -0.89
CA ASP A 141 1.74 -0.86 -0.38
C ASP A 141 1.10 -2.26 -0.44
N ALA A 142 -0.16 -2.39 -0.02
CA ALA A 142 -0.85 -3.67 -0.05
C ALA A 142 -1.02 -4.22 -1.47
N LEU A 143 -1.32 -3.33 -2.42
CA LEU A 143 -1.48 -3.68 -3.83
C LEU A 143 -0.15 -4.10 -4.47
N LEU A 144 0.93 -3.38 -4.19
CA LEU A 144 2.27 -3.82 -4.60
C LEU A 144 2.64 -5.17 -3.95
N GLY A 145 2.29 -5.37 -2.68
CA GLY A 145 2.50 -6.64 -1.96
C GLY A 145 1.81 -7.83 -2.66
N LEU A 146 0.55 -7.66 -3.08
CA LEU A 146 -0.16 -8.64 -3.90
C LEU A 146 0.60 -8.93 -5.21
N PHE A 147 1.05 -7.90 -5.93
CA PHE A 147 1.81 -8.10 -7.15
C PHE A 147 3.15 -8.81 -6.89
N PHE A 148 3.86 -8.53 -5.80
CA PHE A 148 5.06 -9.28 -5.47
C PHE A 148 4.79 -10.75 -5.18
N VAL A 149 3.70 -11.09 -4.47
CA VAL A 149 3.29 -12.48 -4.29
C VAL A 149 3.06 -13.16 -5.64
N LEU A 150 2.33 -12.52 -6.55
CA LEU A 150 2.09 -13.05 -7.89
C LEU A 150 3.39 -13.19 -8.71
N ILE A 151 4.23 -12.15 -8.69
CA ILE A 151 5.51 -12.11 -9.40
C ILE A 151 6.42 -13.26 -8.94
N PHE A 152 6.65 -13.40 -7.64
CA PHE A 152 7.62 -14.40 -7.16
C PHE A 152 7.11 -15.83 -7.30
N LEU A 153 5.80 -16.07 -7.19
CA LEU A 153 5.23 -17.39 -7.46
C LEU A 153 5.28 -17.77 -8.94
N ASP A 154 4.93 -16.85 -9.86
CA ASP A 154 5.05 -17.13 -11.29
C ASP A 154 6.51 -17.18 -11.76
N LEU A 155 7.42 -16.42 -11.14
CA LEU A 155 8.85 -16.53 -11.40
C LEU A 155 9.38 -17.91 -10.98
N TRP A 156 8.97 -18.41 -9.81
CA TRP A 156 9.31 -19.77 -9.37
C TRP A 156 8.81 -20.84 -10.35
N ARG A 157 7.57 -20.72 -10.85
CA ARG A 157 7.00 -21.64 -11.86
C ARG A 157 7.75 -21.59 -13.18
N ALA A 158 8.08 -20.38 -13.64
CA ALA A 158 8.86 -20.15 -14.87
C ALA A 158 10.26 -20.80 -14.79
N LEU A 159 10.87 -20.79 -13.60
CA LEU A 159 12.18 -21.39 -13.34
C LEU A 159 12.13 -22.89 -13.06
N SER A 160 10.99 -23.44 -12.63
CA SER A 160 10.89 -24.84 -12.17
C SER A 160 10.51 -25.85 -13.25
N SER A 161 9.74 -25.47 -14.29
CA SER A 161 9.49 -26.28 -15.51
C SER A 161 8.39 -25.72 -16.42
N GLU A 162 7.73 -24.60 -16.07
CA GLU A 162 6.47 -24.18 -16.68
C GLU A 162 6.59 -23.03 -17.72
N GLY A 163 7.76 -22.86 -18.33
CA GLY A 163 7.91 -22.21 -19.63
C GLY A 163 7.60 -20.70 -19.69
N LYS A 164 7.27 -20.23 -20.91
CA LYS A 164 7.14 -18.80 -21.26
C LYS A 164 5.85 -18.14 -20.76
N TRP A 165 4.81 -18.93 -20.45
CA TRP A 165 3.54 -18.39 -19.98
C TRP A 165 3.70 -17.65 -18.65
N HIS A 166 4.31 -18.30 -17.66
CA HIS A 166 4.54 -17.67 -16.35
C HIS A 166 5.52 -16.51 -16.43
N ALA A 167 6.53 -16.55 -17.31
CA ALA A 167 7.38 -15.39 -17.57
C ALA A 167 6.60 -14.16 -18.09
N ARG A 168 5.58 -14.38 -18.91
CA ARG A 168 4.70 -13.32 -19.41
C ARG A 168 3.72 -12.83 -18.35
N CYS A 169 3.22 -13.72 -17.48
CA CYS A 169 2.46 -13.32 -16.29
C CYS A 169 3.32 -12.45 -15.36
N VAL A 170 4.57 -12.83 -15.12
CA VAL A 170 5.53 -11.99 -14.37
C VAL A 170 5.65 -10.60 -15.01
N ALA A 171 5.79 -10.51 -16.33
CA ALA A 171 5.86 -9.22 -17.01
C ALA A 171 4.59 -8.37 -16.83
N LEU A 172 3.40 -8.99 -16.89
CA LEU A 172 2.12 -8.31 -16.61
C LEU A 172 2.08 -7.79 -15.17
N TRP A 173 2.41 -8.62 -14.17
CA TRP A 173 2.40 -8.23 -12.77
C TRP A 173 3.43 -7.14 -12.46
N VAL A 174 4.61 -7.22 -13.06
CA VAL A 174 5.63 -6.17 -12.98
C VAL A 174 5.10 -4.87 -13.58
N ALA A 175 4.46 -4.91 -14.74
CA ALA A 175 3.92 -3.71 -15.38
C ALA A 175 2.83 -3.02 -14.54
N LEU A 176 1.92 -3.81 -13.96
CA LEU A 176 0.91 -3.31 -13.04
C LEU A 176 1.55 -2.77 -11.74
N GLY A 177 2.58 -3.44 -11.22
CA GLY A 177 3.35 -2.95 -10.07
C GLY A 177 4.08 -1.63 -10.36
N ILE A 178 4.59 -1.45 -11.58
CA ILE A 178 5.20 -0.19 -12.03
C ILE A 178 4.15 0.92 -12.01
N LEU A 179 2.93 0.67 -12.47
CA LEU A 179 1.82 1.65 -12.39
C LEU A 179 1.37 1.95 -10.96
N VAL A 180 1.71 1.13 -9.97
CA VAL A 180 1.32 1.32 -8.57
C VAL A 180 2.40 2.01 -7.73
N LYS A 181 3.67 1.61 -7.86
CA LYS A 181 4.76 2.16 -7.03
C LYS A 181 6.06 2.43 -7.80
N GLY A 182 6.03 2.35 -9.13
CA GLY A 182 7.14 2.73 -9.99
C GLY A 182 8.23 1.65 -10.12
N PRO A 183 9.48 2.05 -10.44
CA PRO A 183 10.59 1.17 -10.80
C PRO A 183 10.89 0.03 -9.82
N VAL A 184 10.60 0.19 -8.53
CA VAL A 184 10.84 -0.85 -7.51
C VAL A 184 10.17 -2.19 -7.84
N ALA A 185 9.01 -2.15 -8.51
CA ALA A 185 8.29 -3.34 -8.95
C ALA A 185 9.04 -4.14 -10.02
N LEU A 186 9.93 -3.50 -10.79
CA LEU A 186 10.82 -4.15 -11.76
C LEU A 186 12.16 -4.53 -11.13
N LEU A 187 12.76 -3.60 -10.36
CA LEU A 187 14.11 -3.76 -9.83
C LEU A 187 14.24 -4.99 -8.92
N LEU A 188 13.27 -5.23 -8.03
CA LEU A 188 13.35 -6.35 -7.09
C LEU A 188 13.24 -7.71 -7.79
N PRO A 189 12.25 -7.98 -8.66
CA PRO A 189 12.18 -9.25 -9.40
C PRO A 189 13.35 -9.45 -10.36
N LEU A 190 13.77 -8.39 -11.04
CA LEU A 190 14.91 -8.42 -11.97
C LEU A 190 16.20 -8.78 -11.22
N GLY A 191 16.50 -8.05 -10.15
CA GLY A 191 17.67 -8.30 -9.31
C GLY A 191 17.66 -9.72 -8.73
N THR A 192 16.51 -10.17 -8.23
CA THR A 192 16.35 -11.54 -7.70
C THR A 192 16.63 -12.60 -8.77
N THR A 193 16.10 -12.40 -9.99
CA THR A 193 16.29 -13.33 -11.11
C THR A 193 17.76 -13.40 -11.55
N ILE A 194 18.44 -12.25 -11.61
CA ILE A 194 19.87 -12.16 -11.95
C ILE A 194 20.71 -12.86 -10.87
N LEU A 195 20.49 -12.54 -9.59
CA LEU A 195 21.20 -13.17 -8.49
C LEU A 195 21.00 -14.68 -8.47
N TYR A 196 19.76 -15.14 -8.71
CA TYR A 196 19.47 -16.56 -8.82
C TYR A 196 20.27 -17.24 -9.95
N GLY A 197 20.35 -16.63 -11.13
CA GLY A 197 21.19 -17.15 -12.23
C GLY A 197 22.70 -17.14 -11.94
N ILE A 198 23.18 -16.20 -11.12
CA ILE A 198 24.58 -16.16 -10.69
C ILE A 198 24.87 -17.32 -9.73
N PHE A 199 24.05 -17.49 -8.69
CA PHE A 199 24.26 -18.43 -7.59
C PHE A 199 23.81 -19.87 -7.88
N VAL A 200 22.93 -20.08 -8.87
CA VAL A 200 22.45 -21.41 -9.29
C VAL A 200 22.81 -21.62 -10.76
N PRO A 201 24.03 -22.09 -11.08
CA PRO A 201 24.54 -22.17 -12.45
C PRO A 201 23.66 -22.96 -13.41
N GLU A 202 22.98 -24.01 -12.93
CA GLU A 202 22.08 -24.86 -13.70
C GLU A 202 20.86 -24.09 -14.23
N SER A 203 20.47 -23.00 -13.56
CA SER A 203 19.32 -22.17 -13.93
C SER A 203 19.63 -21.11 -15.01
N ARG A 204 20.92 -20.86 -15.32
CA ARG A 204 21.35 -19.74 -16.20
C ARG A 204 20.67 -19.74 -17.57
N LEU A 205 20.48 -20.91 -18.17
CA LEU A 205 19.82 -21.03 -19.47
C LEU A 205 18.34 -20.64 -19.38
N LEU A 206 17.64 -21.03 -18.30
CA LEU A 206 16.24 -20.67 -18.07
C LEU A 206 16.11 -19.17 -17.77
N VAL A 207 16.96 -18.64 -16.90
CA VAL A 207 17.03 -17.19 -16.63
C VAL A 207 17.24 -16.41 -17.92
N LYS A 208 18.20 -16.80 -18.76
CA LYS A 208 18.43 -16.15 -20.06
C LYS A 208 17.20 -16.23 -20.97
N LYS A 209 16.51 -17.37 -21.02
CA LYS A 209 15.27 -17.55 -21.81
C LYS A 209 14.14 -16.63 -21.33
N ILE A 210 13.97 -16.48 -20.01
CA ILE A 210 12.97 -15.59 -19.41
C ILE A 210 13.30 -14.13 -19.73
N MET A 211 14.56 -13.72 -19.52
CA MET A 211 15.03 -12.35 -19.73
C MET A 211 14.98 -11.91 -21.21
N LEU A 212 15.15 -12.85 -22.14
CA LEU A 212 15.15 -12.56 -23.58
C LEU A 212 13.80 -12.83 -24.28
N ASP A 213 12.73 -13.18 -23.55
CA ASP A 213 11.41 -13.34 -24.17
C ASP A 213 10.84 -11.97 -24.55
N TRP A 214 10.90 -11.64 -25.83
CA TRP A 214 10.45 -10.34 -26.35
C TRP A 214 8.95 -10.07 -26.10
N VAL A 215 8.12 -11.12 -26.00
CA VAL A 215 6.69 -10.99 -25.69
C VAL A 215 6.49 -10.48 -24.26
N SER A 216 7.31 -10.92 -23.31
CA SER A 216 7.30 -10.38 -21.94
C SER A 216 7.61 -8.89 -21.93
N TRP A 217 8.62 -8.45 -22.68
CA TRP A 217 8.94 -7.02 -22.82
C TRP A 217 7.81 -6.23 -23.48
N MET A 218 7.18 -6.79 -24.50
CA MET A 218 6.03 -6.16 -25.16
C MET A 218 4.85 -6.00 -24.20
N ILE A 219 4.52 -7.01 -23.39
CA ILE A 219 3.48 -6.93 -22.36
C ILE A 219 3.83 -5.83 -21.35
N LEU A 220 5.08 -5.81 -20.86
CA LEU A 220 5.51 -4.83 -19.88
C LEU A 220 5.32 -3.42 -20.41
N MET A 221 5.81 -3.14 -21.62
CA MET A 221 5.72 -1.83 -22.24
C MET A 221 4.27 -1.47 -22.59
N ALA A 222 3.50 -2.39 -23.16
CA ALA A 222 2.11 -2.12 -23.54
C ALA A 222 1.22 -1.74 -22.35
N VAL A 223 1.50 -2.27 -21.17
CA VAL A 223 0.72 -1.98 -19.95
C VAL A 223 1.22 -0.75 -19.22
N SER A 224 2.54 -0.60 -19.03
CA SER A 224 3.07 0.52 -18.22
C SER A 224 3.30 1.79 -19.02
N LEU A 225 3.82 1.69 -20.25
CA LEU A 225 4.26 2.84 -21.04
C LEU A 225 3.15 3.87 -21.33
N PRO A 226 1.88 3.50 -21.63
CA PRO A 226 0.87 4.49 -22.01
C PRO A 226 0.68 5.61 -20.99
N TRP A 227 0.61 5.28 -19.70
CA TRP A 227 0.45 6.29 -18.67
C TRP A 227 1.73 7.13 -18.47
N TYR A 228 2.91 6.52 -18.51
CA TYR A 228 4.17 7.26 -18.41
C TYR A 228 4.36 8.22 -19.59
N LEU A 229 3.97 7.79 -20.80
CA LEU A 229 3.99 8.64 -21.98
C LEU A 229 3.01 9.80 -21.83
N TYR A 230 1.78 9.52 -21.39
CA TYR A 230 0.79 10.56 -21.08
C TYR A 230 1.33 11.59 -20.06
N ALA A 231 1.87 11.11 -18.93
CA ALA A 231 2.40 11.97 -17.87
C ALA A 231 3.55 12.85 -18.39
N TYR A 232 4.45 12.29 -19.20
CA TYR A 232 5.52 13.06 -19.83
C TYR A 232 4.99 14.06 -20.87
N LEU A 233 4.06 13.68 -21.73
CA LEU A 233 3.49 14.58 -22.73
C LEU A 233 2.72 15.74 -22.10
N ARG A 234 2.11 15.52 -20.93
CA ARG A 234 1.35 16.53 -20.21
C ARG A 234 2.21 17.48 -19.38
N HIS A 235 3.17 16.95 -18.63
CA HIS A 235 3.93 17.72 -17.64
C HIS A 235 5.39 17.99 -18.05
N GLY A 236 5.86 17.38 -19.13
CA GLY A 236 7.21 17.55 -19.65
C GLY A 236 8.30 17.21 -18.63
N GLN A 237 9.27 18.11 -18.50
CA GLN A 237 10.43 17.93 -17.61
C GLN A 237 10.03 17.89 -16.13
N ASN A 238 8.96 18.57 -15.72
CA ASN A 238 8.50 18.58 -14.32
C ASN A 238 8.17 17.17 -13.82
N PHE A 239 7.61 16.30 -14.67
CA PHE A 239 7.35 14.90 -14.33
C PHE A 239 8.65 14.10 -14.19
N VAL A 240 9.64 14.34 -15.05
CA VAL A 240 10.94 13.66 -14.95
C VAL A 240 11.67 14.05 -13.66
N ASP A 241 11.75 15.35 -13.39
CA ASP A 241 12.44 15.89 -12.21
C ASP A 241 11.73 15.49 -10.91
N GLY A 242 10.40 15.58 -10.90
CA GLY A 242 9.57 15.19 -9.76
C GLY A 242 9.56 13.67 -9.53
N PHE A 243 9.02 12.90 -10.48
CA PHE A 243 8.78 11.47 -10.29
C PHE A 243 10.07 10.66 -10.40
N LEU A 244 10.83 10.78 -11.50
CA LEU A 244 11.97 9.90 -11.79
C LEU A 244 13.20 10.27 -10.97
N LEU A 245 13.57 11.55 -10.90
CA LEU A 245 14.76 11.99 -10.17
C LEU A 245 14.50 12.06 -8.66
N LYS A 246 13.66 12.99 -8.21
CA LYS A 246 13.43 13.25 -6.79
C LYS A 246 12.84 12.03 -6.06
N HIS A 247 11.69 11.53 -6.51
CA HIS A 247 10.97 10.50 -5.75
C HIS A 247 11.49 9.06 -5.92
N ASN A 248 12.36 8.78 -6.89
CA ASN A 248 12.96 7.45 -7.08
C ASN A 248 14.47 7.43 -6.89
N VAL A 249 15.23 8.32 -7.54
CA VAL A 249 16.71 8.32 -7.46
C VAL A 249 17.20 8.99 -6.18
N GLU A 250 16.83 10.25 -5.94
CA GLU A 250 17.28 10.99 -4.75
C GLU A 250 16.77 10.35 -3.46
N ARG A 251 15.51 9.89 -3.47
CA ARG A 251 14.91 9.16 -2.34
C ARG A 251 15.63 7.86 -2.00
N PHE A 252 16.29 7.23 -2.97
CA PHE A 252 17.10 6.03 -2.74
C PHE A 252 18.52 6.38 -2.26
N MET A 253 19.10 7.46 -2.80
CA MET A 253 20.48 7.87 -2.50
C MET A 253 20.62 8.70 -1.21
N GLY A 254 19.55 9.33 -0.72
CA GLY A 254 19.58 10.21 0.44
C GLY A 254 18.33 10.13 1.32
N SER A 255 18.40 10.72 2.52
CA SER A 255 17.25 10.85 3.42
C SER A 255 16.39 12.05 3.01
N MET A 256 15.11 11.83 2.71
CA MET A 256 14.13 12.91 2.54
C MET A 256 13.24 13.06 3.77
N GLU A 257 12.73 14.28 4.00
CA GLU A 257 11.74 14.62 5.03
C GLU A 257 12.16 14.26 6.47
N GLY A 258 13.47 14.27 6.77
CA GLY A 258 13.97 13.97 8.11
C GLY A 258 13.93 12.49 8.50
N HIS A 259 13.56 11.59 7.58
CA HIS A 259 13.53 10.14 7.79
C HIS A 259 14.91 9.49 7.56
N SER A 260 15.97 10.04 8.17
CA SER A 260 17.26 9.32 8.27
C SER A 260 17.12 8.25 9.36
N GLY A 261 16.57 7.10 8.99
CA GLY A 261 16.29 6.00 9.92
C GLY A 261 17.46 5.78 10.90
N HIS A 262 17.20 5.91 12.20
CA HIS A 262 18.23 5.76 13.21
C HIS A 262 18.75 4.31 13.22
N TRP A 263 20.06 4.09 13.36
CA TRP A 263 20.63 2.73 13.33
C TRP A 263 19.97 1.78 14.37
N ALA A 264 19.46 2.33 15.47
CA ALA A 264 18.72 1.57 16.48
C ALA A 264 17.42 0.95 15.93
N TYR A 265 16.76 1.57 14.96
CA TYR A 265 15.60 0.99 14.28
C TYR A 265 15.98 -0.33 13.59
N PHE A 266 17.10 -0.36 12.88
CA PHE A 266 17.61 -1.58 12.26
C PHE A 266 17.96 -2.66 13.31
N ARG A 267 18.53 -2.28 14.47
CA ARG A 267 18.85 -3.27 15.52
C ARG A 267 17.63 -3.77 16.29
N LEU A 268 16.62 -2.93 16.52
CA LEU A 268 15.45 -3.28 17.31
C LEU A 268 14.37 -3.98 16.49
N PHE A 269 14.23 -3.66 15.20
CA PHE A 269 13.19 -4.23 14.35
C PHE A 269 13.74 -5.18 13.28
N ALA A 270 14.81 -4.81 12.56
CA ALA A 270 15.34 -5.67 11.49
C ALA A 270 16.15 -6.87 12.05
N PHE A 271 16.93 -6.68 13.11
CA PHE A 271 17.80 -7.74 13.66
C PHE A 271 17.01 -8.92 14.28
N PRO A 272 15.92 -8.72 15.06
CA PRO A 272 15.09 -9.84 15.50
C PRO A 272 14.40 -10.57 14.33
N LEU A 273 14.04 -9.86 13.26
CA LEU A 273 13.55 -10.47 12.02
C LEU A 273 14.66 -11.30 11.33
N MET A 274 15.93 -10.91 11.45
CA MET A 274 17.08 -11.70 11.00
C MET A 274 17.35 -12.95 11.86
N ILE A 275 16.93 -12.97 13.13
CA ILE A 275 17.01 -14.18 13.99
C ILE A 275 16.04 -15.26 13.48
N TYR A 276 14.86 -14.86 12.97
CA TYR A 276 13.97 -15.78 12.24
C TYR A 276 14.62 -16.27 10.94
N LEU A 277 15.40 -15.41 10.26
CA LEU A 277 16.21 -15.80 9.11
C LEU A 277 17.23 -16.89 9.48
N GLY A 278 17.85 -16.87 10.66
CA GLY A 278 18.75 -17.94 11.12
C GLY A 278 18.06 -19.31 11.26
N SER A 279 16.78 -19.30 11.64
CA SER A 279 15.93 -20.49 11.71
C SER A 279 15.57 -21.00 10.31
N VAL A 280 15.21 -20.08 9.39
CA VAL A 280 14.95 -20.35 7.97
C VAL A 280 16.21 -20.82 7.24
N LEU A 281 17.38 -20.25 7.53
CA LEU A 281 18.68 -20.67 7.00
C LEU A 281 19.01 -22.07 7.50
N LYS A 282 18.84 -22.36 8.80
CA LYS A 282 18.96 -23.73 9.32
C LYS A 282 18.02 -24.71 8.63
N TYR A 283 16.82 -24.28 8.26
CA TYR A 283 15.84 -25.09 7.53
C TYR A 283 16.18 -25.24 6.04
N LEU A 284 16.78 -24.23 5.41
CA LEU A 284 17.26 -24.27 4.03
C LEU A 284 18.48 -25.19 3.87
N PHE A 285 19.33 -25.29 4.89
CA PHE A 285 20.53 -26.13 4.90
C PHE A 285 20.32 -27.54 5.43
N ARG A 286 19.10 -27.88 5.87
CA ARG A 286 18.79 -29.18 6.47
C ARG A 286 17.53 -29.71 5.78
N ASN A 287 17.60 -30.89 5.17
CA ASN A 287 16.43 -31.57 4.58
C ASN A 287 15.45 -31.96 5.69
N VAL A 288 14.73 -30.98 6.26
CA VAL A 288 13.74 -31.22 7.31
C VAL A 288 12.39 -31.36 6.63
N GLU A 289 11.76 -32.52 6.82
CA GLU A 289 10.40 -32.72 6.35
C GLU A 289 9.47 -31.66 6.97
N PRO A 290 8.60 -31.01 6.19
CA PRO A 290 7.66 -30.05 6.73
C PRO A 290 6.80 -30.72 7.81
N VAL A 291 6.73 -30.12 8.99
CA VAL A 291 5.92 -30.63 10.10
C VAL A 291 4.46 -30.63 9.66
N MET A 292 3.93 -31.83 9.42
CA MET A 292 2.58 -32.04 8.88
C MET A 292 1.49 -32.06 9.96
N GLU A 293 1.85 -32.06 11.25
CA GLU A 293 0.91 -32.13 12.38
C GLU A 293 0.82 -30.81 13.15
N PHE A 294 -0.41 -30.31 13.35
CA PHE A 294 -0.67 -29.19 14.25
C PHE A 294 -0.62 -29.70 15.70
N SER A 295 0.40 -29.29 16.47
CA SER A 295 0.38 -29.44 17.91
C SER A 295 -0.65 -28.50 18.55
N ALA A 296 -1.09 -28.77 19.79
CA ALA A 296 -1.95 -27.84 20.52
C ALA A 296 -1.37 -26.41 20.60
N ALA A 297 -0.04 -26.29 20.67
CA ALA A 297 0.67 -25.00 20.64
C ALA A 297 0.48 -24.24 19.32
N SER A 298 0.46 -24.94 18.18
CA SER A 298 0.25 -24.32 16.86
C SER A 298 -1.17 -23.76 16.69
N LEU A 299 -2.18 -24.42 17.27
CA LEU A 299 -3.55 -23.89 17.33
C LEU A 299 -3.66 -22.68 18.26
N GLY A 300 -2.94 -22.69 19.38
CA GLY A 300 -2.84 -21.53 20.28
C GLY A 300 -2.27 -20.29 19.59
N LEU A 301 -1.21 -20.45 18.78
CA LEU A 301 -0.63 -19.34 18.02
C LEU A 301 -1.59 -18.77 16.96
N ILE A 302 -2.31 -19.64 16.25
CA ILE A 302 -3.34 -19.22 15.29
C ILE A 302 -4.43 -18.41 15.99
N TYR A 303 -4.91 -18.89 17.14
CA TYR A 303 -5.93 -18.19 17.92
C TYR A 303 -5.44 -16.82 18.39
N ILE A 304 -4.21 -16.73 18.92
CA ILE A 304 -3.61 -15.46 19.36
C ILE A 304 -3.46 -14.51 18.17
N ALA A 305 -3.03 -14.99 17.00
CA ALA A 305 -2.85 -14.16 15.83
C ALA A 305 -4.18 -13.60 15.28
N LEU A 306 -5.24 -14.41 15.29
CA LEU A 306 -6.59 -13.96 14.93
C LEU A 306 -7.12 -12.96 15.96
N LEU A 307 -6.96 -13.24 17.25
CA LEU A 307 -7.37 -12.35 18.33
C LEU A 307 -6.63 -11.00 18.24
N GLN A 308 -5.33 -11.02 17.97
CA GLN A 308 -4.52 -9.82 17.72
C GLN A 308 -5.10 -9.01 16.56
N ALA A 309 -5.35 -9.64 15.40
CA ALA A 309 -5.88 -8.93 14.24
C ALA A 309 -7.24 -8.28 14.55
N VAL A 310 -8.13 -8.98 15.27
CA VAL A 310 -9.43 -8.45 15.69
C VAL A 310 -9.29 -7.30 16.69
N ILE A 311 -8.46 -7.45 17.73
CA ILE A 311 -8.22 -6.40 18.74
C ILE A 311 -7.61 -5.16 18.08
N LEU A 312 -6.63 -5.33 17.19
CA LEU A 312 -6.02 -4.22 16.48
C LEU A 312 -7.04 -3.50 15.58
N SER A 313 -7.86 -4.24 14.83
CA SER A 313 -8.91 -3.68 13.96
C SER A 313 -10.01 -2.94 14.73
N LEU A 314 -10.47 -3.51 15.86
CA LEU A 314 -11.69 -3.04 16.52
C LEU A 314 -11.46 -2.13 17.71
N VAL A 315 -10.27 -2.17 18.31
CA VAL A 315 -9.97 -1.46 19.56
C VAL A 315 -8.77 -0.54 19.37
N VAL A 316 -7.60 -1.08 19.03
CA VAL A 316 -6.35 -0.31 19.07
C VAL A 316 -6.29 0.75 17.97
N LEU A 317 -6.51 0.38 16.70
CA LEU A 317 -6.48 1.36 15.59
C LEU A 317 -7.57 2.42 15.71
N PRO A 318 -8.84 2.09 16.01
CA PRO A 318 -9.87 3.11 16.21
C PRO A 318 -9.50 4.08 17.34
N TRP A 319 -9.12 3.58 18.52
CA TRP A 319 -8.73 4.43 19.65
C TRP A 319 -7.52 5.33 19.32
N TRP A 320 -6.49 4.75 18.71
CA TRP A 320 -5.27 5.48 18.36
C TRP A 320 -5.54 6.57 17.33
N SER A 321 -6.23 6.22 16.24
CA SER A 321 -6.56 7.17 15.18
C SER A 321 -7.50 8.27 15.65
N GLN A 322 -8.49 7.98 16.50
CA GLN A 322 -9.37 8.99 17.09
C GLN A 322 -8.58 9.97 17.94
N THR A 323 -7.65 9.49 18.77
CA THR A 323 -6.82 10.36 19.62
C THR A 323 -5.99 11.34 18.78
N LEU A 324 -5.51 10.92 17.61
CA LEU A 324 -4.67 11.75 16.75
C LEU A 324 -5.44 12.65 15.78
N GLN A 325 -6.59 12.21 15.29
CA GLN A 325 -7.25 12.79 14.11
C GLN A 325 -8.65 13.35 14.38
N SER A 326 -9.25 13.10 15.55
CA SER A 326 -10.57 13.66 15.85
C SER A 326 -10.61 15.19 15.72
N PRO A 327 -9.59 15.95 16.21
CA PRO A 327 -9.59 17.40 16.03
C PRO A 327 -9.51 17.85 14.57
N ILE A 328 -8.79 17.10 13.74
CA ILE A 328 -8.63 17.39 12.31
C ILE A 328 -9.96 17.17 11.59
N LYS A 329 -10.58 16.01 11.82
CA LYS A 329 -11.88 15.67 11.24
C LYS A 329 -12.99 16.60 11.73
N GLY A 330 -12.99 16.94 13.03
CA GLY A 330 -13.96 17.85 13.64
C GLY A 330 -13.95 19.23 12.99
N LEU A 331 -12.78 19.88 12.94
CA LEU A 331 -12.62 21.19 12.29
C LEU A 331 -12.97 21.13 10.80
N ALA A 332 -12.51 20.09 10.09
CA ALA A 332 -12.78 19.93 8.66
C ALA A 332 -14.28 19.82 8.36
N GLN A 333 -15.02 19.04 9.14
CA GLN A 333 -16.46 18.85 8.96
C GLN A 333 -17.27 20.09 9.34
N LYS A 334 -16.86 20.82 10.40
CA LYS A 334 -17.50 22.09 10.78
C LYS A 334 -17.39 23.15 9.69
N HIS A 335 -16.25 23.18 8.99
CA HIS A 335 -15.98 24.10 7.88
C HIS A 335 -16.18 23.47 6.49
N GLN A 336 -16.94 22.38 6.40
CA GLN A 336 -17.23 21.71 5.13
C GLN A 336 -18.19 22.53 4.25
N ALA A 337 -19.18 23.19 4.86
CA ALA A 337 -20.14 24.05 4.16
C ALA A 337 -19.59 25.46 3.87
N ASP A 338 -18.50 25.84 4.52
CA ASP A 338 -17.82 27.11 4.31
C ASP A 338 -16.85 26.97 3.13
N HIS A 339 -17.07 27.74 2.07
CA HIS A 339 -16.27 27.71 0.83
C HIS A 339 -15.10 28.71 0.81
N SER A 340 -14.84 29.37 1.93
CA SER A 340 -13.65 30.22 2.07
C SER A 340 -12.35 29.41 2.00
N SER A 341 -11.27 30.06 1.60
CA SER A 341 -9.94 29.44 1.56
C SER A 341 -9.43 29.18 2.98
N ILE A 342 -9.15 27.91 3.30
CA ILE A 342 -8.45 27.51 4.55
C ILE A 342 -7.15 26.85 4.14
N VAL A 343 -6.02 27.51 4.42
CA VAL A 343 -4.68 26.98 4.11
C VAL A 343 -4.11 26.20 5.28
N GLN A 344 -3.17 25.29 5.02
CA GLN A 344 -2.41 24.60 6.06
C GLN A 344 -1.13 25.38 6.36
N TRP A 345 -1.06 26.06 7.51
CA TRP A 345 0.08 26.89 7.88
C TRP A 345 0.84 26.29 9.08
N GLY A 346 2.13 25.97 8.87
CA GLY A 346 2.95 25.31 9.89
C GLY A 346 2.55 23.85 10.18
N VAL A 347 1.60 23.29 9.43
CA VAL A 347 1.13 21.91 9.54
C VAL A 347 1.15 21.19 8.19
N HIS A 348 1.14 19.86 8.23
CA HIS A 348 1.02 19.01 7.07
C HIS A 348 0.05 17.86 7.39
N LEU A 349 -1.23 18.11 7.14
CA LEU A 349 -2.37 17.29 7.49
C LEU A 349 -3.30 17.15 6.27
N PRO A 350 -2.88 16.44 5.20
CA PRO A 350 -3.71 16.29 4.01
C PRO A 350 -5.11 15.71 4.26
N SER A 351 -5.28 14.91 5.32
CA SER A 351 -6.58 14.38 5.76
C SER A 351 -7.61 15.48 6.06
N PHE A 352 -7.18 16.69 6.44
CA PHE A 352 -8.08 17.83 6.62
C PHE A 352 -8.82 18.18 5.32
N ALA A 353 -8.11 18.25 4.19
CA ALA A 353 -8.70 18.54 2.88
C ALA A 353 -9.67 17.41 2.47
N THR A 354 -9.28 16.15 2.68
CA THR A 354 -10.14 14.99 2.41
C THR A 354 -11.45 15.08 3.18
N TYR A 355 -11.40 15.37 4.49
CA TYR A 355 -12.59 15.46 5.34
C TYR A 355 -13.43 16.71 5.06
N ARG A 356 -12.79 17.83 4.73
CA ARG A 356 -13.47 19.07 4.34
C ARG A 356 -14.09 18.96 2.95
N GLN A 357 -13.61 18.01 2.14
CA GLN A 357 -13.94 17.85 0.72
C GLN A 357 -13.64 19.11 -0.11
N GLN A 358 -12.64 19.88 0.32
CA GLN A 358 -12.18 21.09 -0.33
C GLN A 358 -10.67 21.17 -0.20
N GLU A 359 -10.02 21.77 -1.20
CA GLU A 359 -8.58 21.97 -1.18
C GLU A 359 -8.15 22.79 0.04
N SER A 360 -7.02 22.41 0.64
CA SER A 360 -6.42 23.13 1.75
C SER A 360 -4.91 23.24 1.53
N PRO A 361 -4.47 24.17 0.66
CA PRO A 361 -3.08 24.24 0.22
C PRO A 361 -2.13 24.57 1.36
N ARG A 362 -0.94 23.96 1.31
CA ARG A 362 0.10 24.17 2.31
C ARG A 362 0.95 25.39 1.95
N ARG A 363 0.64 26.54 2.55
CA ARG A 363 1.34 27.81 2.36
C ARG A 363 1.00 28.79 3.48
N GLU A 364 1.68 29.93 3.48
CA GLU A 364 1.26 31.07 4.29
C GLU A 364 -0.11 31.60 3.80
N PRO A 365 -0.99 32.01 4.72
CA PRO A 365 -2.27 32.62 4.36
C PRO A 365 -2.06 34.02 3.80
N ARG A 366 -2.93 34.42 2.87
CA ARG A 366 -3.02 35.79 2.38
C ARG A 366 -3.90 36.62 3.32
N PRO A 367 -3.83 37.96 3.25
CA PRO A 367 -4.75 38.83 3.99
C PRO A 367 -6.21 38.40 3.78
N GLY A 368 -6.98 38.35 4.86
CA GLY A 368 -8.37 37.88 4.89
C GLY A 368 -8.59 36.35 4.79
N GLU A 369 -7.57 35.53 4.49
CA GLU A 369 -7.71 34.08 4.44
C GLU A 369 -7.69 33.42 5.82
N MET A 370 -8.29 32.23 5.90
CA MET A 370 -8.20 31.38 7.06
C MET A 370 -7.03 30.40 6.96
N ALA A 371 -6.49 29.99 8.10
CA ALA A 371 -5.41 29.05 8.20
C ALA A 371 -5.65 28.03 9.33
N LEU A 372 -5.44 26.75 9.01
CA LEU A 372 -5.31 25.67 9.98
C LEU A 372 -3.90 25.70 10.58
N VAL A 373 -3.81 25.81 11.91
CA VAL A 373 -2.57 25.99 12.68
C VAL A 373 -2.55 25.13 13.95
N LYS A 374 -1.37 24.95 14.58
CA LYS A 374 -1.20 24.25 15.87
C LYS A 374 -1.33 25.17 17.09
N ASN A 375 -2.09 24.78 18.10
CA ASN A 375 -2.31 25.50 19.36
C ASN A 375 -1.15 25.46 20.36
N MET A 376 0.10 25.47 19.90
CA MET A 376 1.27 25.41 20.80
C MET A 376 2.03 26.73 20.81
N LYS A 377 1.63 27.65 21.72
CA LYS A 377 2.09 29.06 21.84
C LYS A 377 1.88 29.83 20.51
N PRO A 378 1.64 31.15 20.50
CA PRO A 378 1.17 31.79 19.27
C PRO A 378 2.26 31.69 18.20
N TYR A 379 2.04 30.80 17.22
CA TYR A 379 2.82 30.68 15.99
C TYR A 379 2.33 31.70 14.94
N TRP A 380 1.19 32.33 15.23
CA TRP A 380 0.55 33.38 14.45
C TRP A 380 0.51 34.70 15.23
N PRO A 381 0.43 35.85 14.55
CA PRO A 381 0.33 37.15 15.19
C PRO A 381 -0.89 37.29 16.12
N SER A 382 -0.76 38.04 17.22
CA SER A 382 -1.81 38.17 18.25
C SER A 382 -3.06 38.94 17.79
N ASP A 383 -2.95 39.66 16.69
CA ASP A 383 -4.01 40.43 16.03
C ASP A 383 -4.93 39.59 15.14
N TRP A 384 -4.63 38.31 14.93
CA TRP A 384 -5.46 37.41 14.12
C TRP A 384 -6.65 36.89 14.91
N GLU A 385 -7.80 36.77 14.24
CA GLU A 385 -9.03 36.27 14.83
C GLU A 385 -8.99 34.73 14.93
N VAL A 386 -9.33 34.18 16.09
CA VAL A 386 -9.49 32.73 16.27
C VAL A 386 -10.95 32.39 15.94
N ILE A 387 -11.15 31.70 14.82
CA ILE A 387 -12.48 31.34 14.30
C ILE A 387 -13.02 30.09 15.01
N ASP A 388 -12.17 29.06 15.15
CA ASP A 388 -12.55 27.83 15.81
C ASP A 388 -11.34 27.11 16.40
N VAL A 389 -11.60 26.28 17.42
CA VAL A 389 -10.57 25.57 18.19
C VAL A 389 -11.03 24.14 18.46
N ASP A 390 -10.17 23.17 18.13
CA ASP A 390 -10.37 21.78 18.53
C ASP A 390 -9.03 21.17 18.97
N GLY A 391 -8.93 20.84 20.27
CA GLY A 391 -7.74 20.26 20.88
C GLY A 391 -6.44 21.02 20.54
N PRO A 392 -5.46 20.36 19.87
CA PRO A 392 -4.18 20.97 19.54
C PRO A 392 -4.20 21.80 18.25
N LEU A 393 -5.36 22.05 17.63
CA LEU A 393 -5.48 22.77 16.36
C LEU A 393 -6.48 23.93 16.46
N SER A 394 -6.25 24.98 15.68
CA SER A 394 -7.20 26.08 15.49
C SER A 394 -7.31 26.46 14.02
N ILE A 395 -8.46 27.06 13.68
CA ILE A 395 -8.63 27.84 12.47
C ILE A 395 -8.56 29.32 12.87
N VAL A 396 -7.60 30.02 12.28
CA VAL A 396 -7.38 31.45 12.51
C VAL A 396 -7.58 32.22 11.22
N LYS A 397 -8.00 33.48 11.30
CA LYS A 397 -8.19 34.35 10.14
C LYS A 397 -7.19 35.51 10.17
N SER A 398 -6.48 35.69 9.07
CA SER A 398 -5.62 36.87 8.87
C SER A 398 -6.48 38.14 8.78
N PRO A 399 -6.03 39.27 9.33
CA PRO A 399 -6.60 40.58 9.02
C PRO A 399 -6.64 40.82 7.50
N ASP A 400 -7.62 41.61 7.06
CA ASP A 400 -7.84 41.97 5.65
C ASP A 400 -6.74 42.89 5.07
#